data_AF-A0A8B9ASP6-F1
#
_entry.id   AF-A0A8B9ASP6-F1
#
_cell.length_a   1.000
_cell.length_b   1.000
_cell.length_c   1.000
_cell.angle_alpha   90.00
_cell.angle_beta   90.00
_cell.angle_gamma   90.00
#
_symmetry.space_group_name_H-M   'P 1'
#
loop_
_entity.id
_entity.type
_entity.pdbx_description
1 polymer ?
#
loop_
_entity_poly.entity_id
_entity_poly.type
_entity_poly.pdbx_seq_one_letter_code
_entity_poly.pdbx_strand_id
1 'polypeptide(L)'
;MAQQILKFVQMEMDAAKIWVSLDALPPTHNVWDDLINVVVQLRLNKNWDPIIAVCEWILYKSSFRPDVICYNLLIDAYGQKFQYNKAELVYLQLLEAQCIPTEDTYALLMRVYCASGLLEKAEAVFTEMRKKGISLSVVVYNAYIDGLLKGRNSQKAVEIFQRMKKNRCQPSNETYTMMINLYGKANQSSMALKVFNEMKTERCKPNICTYTALINAFAREGLCEKAEEVFEKMQEAGHEPDVYAYNALMEAYGRAGFPFGSAEIFSLMQHMGCEPDRASYNIMVDAFGRAGLHEHAQAMFEELKQQGETPTMKSYMLLLSAYSKAGNIPKCEEIMNQMHKFGLEPDTFVLNSMLNAYGKVGRFEKMEEVLTAMENGPYELDISTYNILINIYGRAGFFSRMEELFQSLISRGLKADVVTWTSRIGAYSRKKQYKKCLEIFEEMIDAGCHPDGGTAKVLLSSCSNEEQMEQVTTIVRSMHKEARTMLHI
;
A
#
# COMPACT_ATOMS: atom_id res chain seq x y z
N MET A 1 -10.65 31.26 21.21
CA MET A 1 -10.26 31.85 19.91
C MET A 1 -9.63 30.77 19.01
N ALA A 2 -8.88 29.83 19.59
CA ALA A 2 -8.41 28.59 18.95
C ALA A 2 -9.40 27.91 17.98
N GLN A 3 -10.66 27.64 18.38
CA GLN A 3 -11.63 26.98 17.49
C GLN A 3 -12.02 27.80 16.24
N GLN A 4 -12.00 29.13 16.32
CA GLN A 4 -12.28 30.00 15.17
C GLN A 4 -11.08 30.01 14.22
N ILE A 5 -9.87 30.09 14.76
CA ILE A 5 -8.62 29.97 13.99
C ILE A 5 -8.55 28.60 13.31
N LEU A 6 -8.85 27.51 14.03
CA LEU A 6 -8.87 26.16 13.48
C LEU A 6 -9.81 26.03 12.28
N LYS A 7 -11.06 26.51 12.40
CA LYS A 7 -12.03 26.46 11.29
C LYS A 7 -11.57 27.28 10.09
N PHE A 8 -10.98 28.46 10.30
CA PHE A 8 -10.48 29.31 9.23
C PHE A 8 -9.29 28.66 8.49
N VAL A 9 -8.31 28.17 9.26
CA VAL A 9 -7.09 27.54 8.75
C VAL A 9 -7.38 26.18 8.07
N GLN A 10 -8.49 25.51 8.41
CA GLN A 10 -8.96 24.32 7.69
C GLN A 10 -9.64 24.63 6.36
N MET A 11 -10.24 25.82 6.20
CA MET A 11 -10.97 26.22 4.99
C MET A 11 -10.09 26.93 3.97
N GLU A 12 -9.09 27.70 4.43
CA GLU A 12 -8.21 28.46 3.56
C GLU A 12 -6.90 27.71 3.31
N MET A 13 -6.59 27.45 2.03
CA MET A 13 -5.35 26.77 1.64
C MET A 13 -4.22 27.73 1.26
N ASP A 14 -4.51 29.02 1.14
CA ASP A 14 -3.53 30.05 0.78
C ASP A 14 -2.78 30.54 2.03
N ALA A 15 -1.49 30.21 2.11
CA ALA A 15 -0.62 30.62 3.20
C ALA A 15 -0.56 32.15 3.37
N ALA A 16 -0.66 32.94 2.30
CA ALA A 16 -0.59 34.39 2.38
C ALA A 16 -1.81 34.97 3.12
N LYS A 17 -3.00 34.43 2.87
CA LYS A 17 -4.23 34.86 3.55
C LYS A 17 -4.27 34.40 5.01
N ILE A 18 -3.76 33.20 5.28
CA ILE A 18 -3.56 32.73 6.66
C ILE A 18 -2.67 33.72 7.41
N TRP A 19 -1.55 34.14 6.81
CA TRP A 19 -0.62 35.07 7.45
C TRP A 19 -1.24 36.45 7.68
N VAL A 20 -2.01 36.99 6.73
CA VAL A 20 -2.70 38.29 6.90
C VAL A 20 -3.70 38.23 8.07
N SER A 21 -4.41 37.11 8.23
CA SER A 21 -5.33 36.95 9.35
C SER A 21 -4.62 36.76 10.68
N LEU A 22 -3.45 36.12 10.69
CA LEU A 22 -2.63 35.95 11.90
C LEU A 22 -1.93 37.25 12.30
N ASP A 23 -1.50 38.08 11.33
CA ASP A 23 -0.90 39.40 11.55
C ASP A 23 -1.87 40.36 12.30
N ALA A 24 -3.18 40.13 12.21
CA ALA A 24 -4.20 40.90 12.90
C ALA A 24 -4.40 40.52 14.39
N LEU A 25 -3.72 39.46 14.88
CA LEU A 25 -3.88 38.97 16.25
C LEU A 25 -2.98 39.71 17.24
N PRO A 26 -3.46 40.01 18.46
CA PRO A 26 -2.63 40.64 19.47
C PRO A 26 -1.56 39.65 19.99
N PRO A 27 -0.29 40.07 20.14
CA PRO A 27 0.81 39.22 20.60
C PRO A 27 0.72 38.99 22.11
N THR A 28 -0.19 38.12 22.54
CA THR A 28 -0.41 37.75 23.94
C THR A 28 -0.10 36.28 24.16
N HIS A 29 0.30 35.91 25.38
CA HIS A 29 0.60 34.52 25.74
C HIS A 29 -0.59 33.57 25.46
N ASN A 30 -1.82 34.05 25.70
CA ASN A 30 -3.03 33.26 25.44
C ASN A 30 -3.22 32.94 23.93
N VAL A 31 -2.77 33.82 23.03
CA VAL A 31 -2.82 33.58 21.58
C VAL A 31 -1.78 32.55 21.15
N TRP A 32 -0.62 32.52 21.81
CA TRP A 32 0.39 31.48 21.58
C TRP A 32 -0.14 30.09 21.96
N ASP A 33 -0.71 29.95 23.16
CA ASP A 33 -1.28 28.68 23.61
C ASP A 33 -2.44 28.24 22.72
N ASP A 34 -3.29 29.17 22.27
CA ASP A 34 -4.37 28.90 21.32
C ASP A 34 -3.82 28.42 19.96
N LEU A 35 -2.72 29.00 19.44
CA LEU A 35 -2.10 28.58 18.18
C LEU A 35 -1.45 27.20 18.28
N ILE A 36 -0.72 26.91 19.36
CA ILE A 36 -0.14 25.58 19.58
C ILE A 36 -1.24 24.53 19.67
N ASN A 37 -2.33 24.81 20.39
CA ASN A 37 -3.50 23.92 20.46
C ASN A 37 -4.12 23.69 19.08
N VAL A 38 -4.23 24.73 18.24
CA VAL A 38 -4.71 24.60 16.86
C VAL A 38 -3.79 23.68 16.04
N VAL A 39 -2.48 23.88 16.11
CA VAL A 39 -1.50 23.07 15.37
C VAL A 39 -1.50 21.61 15.83
N VAL A 40 -1.63 21.36 17.14
CA VAL A 40 -1.78 20.00 17.69
C VAL A 40 -3.06 19.32 17.17
N GLN A 41 -4.18 20.04 17.12
CA GLN A 41 -5.42 19.52 16.55
C GLN A 41 -5.32 19.27 15.04
N LEU A 42 -4.65 20.15 14.29
CA LEU A 42 -4.38 19.94 12.86
C LEU A 42 -3.49 18.71 12.63
N ARG A 43 -2.53 18.46 13.52
CA ARG A 43 -1.67 17.27 13.48
C ARG A 43 -2.47 15.99 13.70
N LEU A 44 -3.40 15.97 14.64
CA LEU A 44 -4.31 14.84 14.86
C LEU A 44 -5.16 14.55 13.60
N ASN A 45 -5.58 15.61 12.91
CA ASN A 45 -6.33 15.52 11.65
C ASN A 45 -5.45 15.28 10.40
N LYS A 46 -4.12 15.17 10.56
CA LYS A 46 -3.14 14.99 9.47
C LYS A 46 -3.18 16.07 8.38
N ASN A 47 -3.60 17.28 8.74
CA ASN A 47 -3.60 18.43 7.83
C ASN A 47 -2.26 19.15 7.90
N TRP A 48 -1.30 18.74 7.05
CA TRP A 48 0.09 19.22 7.13
C TRP A 48 0.33 20.62 6.53
N ASP A 49 -0.40 20.99 5.47
CA ASP A 49 -0.25 22.30 4.82
C ASP A 49 -0.56 23.48 5.74
N PRO A 50 -1.69 23.47 6.49
CA PRO A 50 -1.97 24.57 7.39
C PRO A 50 -1.05 24.60 8.61
N ILE A 51 -0.49 23.45 9.03
CA ILE A 51 0.56 23.39 10.07
C ILE A 51 1.81 24.11 9.59
N ILE A 52 2.25 23.83 8.35
CA ILE A 52 3.42 24.50 7.77
C ILE A 52 3.18 26.01 7.71
N ALA A 53 2.03 26.45 7.20
CA ALA A 53 1.71 27.88 7.10
C ALA A 53 1.72 28.59 8.47
N VAL A 54 1.12 28.00 9.50
CA VAL A 54 1.06 28.58 10.85
C VAL A 54 2.44 28.61 11.50
N CYS A 55 3.20 27.51 11.43
CA CYS A 55 4.53 27.44 12.05
C CYS A 55 5.59 28.27 11.30
N GLU A 56 5.52 28.39 9.97
CA GLU A 56 6.35 29.32 9.20
C GLU A 56 6.04 30.79 9.56
N TRP A 57 4.76 31.13 9.76
CA TRP A 57 4.37 32.46 10.23
C TRP A 57 4.98 32.78 11.61
N ILE A 58 4.91 31.81 12.52
CA ILE A 58 5.52 31.89 13.85
C ILE A 58 7.03 32.17 13.72
N LEU A 59 7.73 31.45 12.84
CA LEU A 59 9.18 31.58 12.66
C LEU A 59 9.62 32.88 11.99
N TYR A 60 8.93 33.32 10.94
CA TYR A 60 9.44 34.38 10.05
C TYR A 60 8.79 35.75 10.24
N LYS A 61 7.57 35.80 10.78
CA LYS A 61 6.79 37.05 10.88
C LYS A 61 6.42 37.42 12.30
N SER A 62 6.20 36.44 13.17
CA SER A 62 5.69 36.72 14.50
C SER A 62 6.74 37.34 15.42
N SER A 63 6.29 38.11 16.41
CA SER A 63 7.14 38.64 17.48
C SER A 63 7.41 37.61 18.59
N PHE A 64 6.85 36.41 18.48
CA PHE A 64 7.04 35.35 19.47
C PHE A 64 8.42 34.71 19.31
N ARG A 65 8.99 34.25 20.42
CA ARG A 65 10.20 33.43 20.37
C ARG A 65 9.80 31.99 20.05
N PRO A 66 10.24 31.43 18.90
CA PRO A 66 9.94 30.04 18.56
C PRO A 66 10.56 29.11 19.61
N ASP A 67 9.78 28.12 20.05
CA ASP A 67 10.24 27.06 20.94
C ASP A 67 10.54 25.78 20.16
N VAL A 68 11.16 24.80 20.83
CA VAL A 68 11.51 23.50 20.22
C VAL A 68 10.28 22.78 19.66
N ILE A 69 9.09 23.01 20.23
CA ILE A 69 7.83 22.39 19.78
C ILE A 69 7.48 22.88 18.37
N CYS A 70 7.56 24.19 18.11
CA CYS A 70 7.30 24.76 16.78
C CYS A 70 8.22 24.15 15.70
N TYR A 71 9.51 24.04 15.99
CA TYR A 71 10.47 23.40 15.06
C TYR A 71 10.17 21.91 14.87
N ASN A 72 9.88 21.17 15.94
CA ASN A 72 9.52 19.75 15.86
C ASN A 72 8.27 19.53 14.99
N LEU A 73 7.25 20.39 15.12
CA LEU A 73 6.03 20.30 14.32
C LEU A 73 6.30 20.53 12.83
N LEU A 74 7.20 21.45 12.48
CA LEU A 74 7.64 21.67 11.10
C LEU A 74 8.45 20.51 10.54
N ILE A 75 9.38 19.96 11.32
CA ILE A 75 10.16 18.78 10.91
C ILE A 75 9.22 17.60 10.64
N ASP A 76 8.22 17.35 11.50
CA ASP A 76 7.22 16.31 11.27
C ASP A 76 6.39 16.61 10.01
N ALA A 77 5.86 17.84 9.86
CA ALA A 77 5.03 18.20 8.72
C ALA A 77 5.76 18.08 7.37
N TYR A 78 6.99 18.59 7.25
CA TYR A 78 7.80 18.40 6.06
C TYR A 78 8.20 16.93 5.85
N GLY A 79 8.44 16.19 6.93
CA GLY A 79 8.70 14.75 6.92
C GLY A 79 7.55 13.93 6.32
N GLN A 80 6.31 14.22 6.70
CA GLN A 80 5.12 13.53 6.16
C GLN A 80 4.87 13.88 4.69
N LYS A 81 5.38 15.03 4.22
CA LYS A 81 5.40 15.41 2.79
C LYS A 81 6.63 14.90 2.03
N PHE A 82 7.49 14.09 2.66
CA PHE A 82 8.75 13.60 2.09
C PHE A 82 9.73 14.70 1.63
N GLN A 83 9.62 15.91 2.19
CA GLN A 83 10.47 17.07 1.89
C GLN A 83 11.65 17.15 2.87
N TYR A 84 12.54 16.16 2.84
CA TYR A 84 13.64 16.06 3.81
C TYR A 84 14.59 17.27 3.80
N ASN A 85 14.85 17.89 2.64
CA ASN A 85 15.69 19.08 2.52
C ASN A 85 15.17 20.24 3.38
N LYS A 86 13.85 20.45 3.39
CA LYS A 86 13.23 21.49 4.22
C LYS A 86 13.26 21.14 5.70
N ALA A 87 13.03 19.88 6.05
CA ALA A 87 13.14 19.42 7.43
C ALA A 87 14.57 19.62 7.99
N GLU A 88 15.60 19.37 7.17
CA GLU A 88 17.00 19.59 7.53
C GLU A 88 17.32 21.07 7.71
N LEU A 89 16.81 21.95 6.81
CA LEU A 89 16.89 23.40 6.97
C LEU A 89 16.27 23.88 8.29
N VAL A 90 15.09 23.38 8.65
CA VAL A 90 14.42 23.72 9.92
C VAL A 90 15.24 23.27 11.13
N TYR A 91 15.90 22.10 11.05
CA TYR A 91 16.79 21.65 12.12
C TYR A 91 18.03 22.54 12.28
N LEU A 92 18.63 22.99 11.17
CA LEU A 92 19.75 23.94 11.22
C LEU A 92 19.31 25.27 11.84
N GLN A 93 18.12 25.76 11.48
CA GLN A 93 17.52 26.96 12.09
C GLN A 93 17.29 26.80 13.59
N LEU A 94 16.86 25.62 14.06
CA LEU A 94 16.72 25.31 15.48
C LEU A 94 18.08 25.46 16.20
N LEU A 95 19.18 24.99 15.61
CA LEU A 95 20.52 25.12 16.17
C LEU A 95 21.02 26.58 16.16
N GLU A 96 20.77 27.32 15.08
CA GLU A 96 21.10 28.75 14.97
C GLU A 96 20.35 29.59 16.00
N ALA A 97 19.09 29.24 16.29
CA ALA A 97 18.27 29.86 17.33
C ALA A 97 18.70 29.47 18.76
N GLN A 98 19.78 28.69 18.92
CA GLN A 98 20.29 28.20 20.20
C GLN A 98 19.27 27.38 21.01
N CYS A 99 18.25 26.82 20.34
CA CYS A 99 17.33 25.88 20.94
C CYS A 99 18.02 24.52 21.09
N ILE A 100 17.83 23.86 22.23
CA ILE A 100 18.47 22.56 22.49
C ILE A 100 17.61 21.46 21.84
N PRO A 101 18.14 20.69 20.87
CA PRO A 101 17.42 19.56 20.30
C PRO A 101 17.05 18.55 21.38
N THR A 102 15.80 18.10 21.35
CA THR A 102 15.27 17.10 22.28
C THR A 102 15.33 15.71 21.66
N GLU A 103 15.06 14.69 22.47
CA GLU A 103 14.89 13.32 21.96
C GLU A 103 13.85 13.28 20.81
N ASP A 104 12.73 13.99 20.95
CA ASP A 104 11.69 14.08 19.92
C ASP A 104 12.21 14.72 18.64
N THR A 105 13.03 15.77 18.73
CA THR A 105 13.65 16.42 17.56
C THR A 105 14.46 15.40 16.74
N TYR A 106 15.28 14.62 17.42
CA TYR A 106 16.09 13.59 16.75
C TYR A 106 15.25 12.41 16.24
N ALA A 107 14.23 11.98 16.98
CA ALA A 107 13.31 10.93 16.54
C ALA A 107 12.55 11.34 15.26
N LEU A 108 12.13 12.60 15.16
CA LEU A 108 11.48 13.15 13.96
C LEU A 108 12.44 13.18 12.77
N LEU A 109 13.66 13.69 12.95
CA LEU A 109 14.69 13.67 11.89
C LEU A 109 15.01 12.26 11.42
N MET A 110 15.14 11.32 12.36
CA MET A 110 15.33 9.90 12.05
C MET A 110 14.21 9.39 11.13
N ARG A 111 12.95 9.65 11.51
CA ARG A 111 11.79 9.26 10.72
C ARG A 111 11.82 9.86 9.31
N VAL A 112 12.14 11.16 9.20
CA VAL A 112 12.23 11.86 7.90
C VAL A 112 13.30 11.23 7.01
N TYR A 113 14.53 11.08 7.51
CA TYR A 113 15.63 10.51 6.72
C TYR A 113 15.34 9.07 6.29
N CYS A 114 14.76 8.26 7.17
CA CYS A 114 14.40 6.88 6.85
C CYS A 114 13.24 6.79 5.84
N ALA A 115 12.23 7.65 5.97
CA ALA A 115 11.11 7.70 5.03
C ALA A 115 11.56 8.12 3.62
N SER A 116 12.59 8.96 3.52
CA SER A 116 13.23 9.37 2.26
C SER A 116 14.33 8.41 1.78
N GLY A 117 14.60 7.30 2.47
CA GLY A 117 15.60 6.30 2.07
C GLY A 117 17.07 6.69 2.35
N LEU A 118 17.32 7.79 3.06
CA LEU A 118 18.65 8.30 3.39
C LEU A 118 19.22 7.63 4.65
N LEU A 119 19.52 6.34 4.55
CA LEU A 119 19.93 5.51 5.68
C LEU A 119 21.24 5.94 6.35
N GLU A 120 22.19 6.49 5.57
CA GLU A 120 23.47 6.97 6.09
C GLU A 120 23.27 8.16 7.03
N LYS A 121 22.42 9.12 6.64
CA LYS A 121 22.06 10.27 7.48
C LYS A 121 21.33 9.82 8.74
N ALA A 122 20.44 8.84 8.63
CA ALA A 122 19.74 8.25 9.78
C ALA A 122 20.73 7.63 10.80
N GLU A 123 21.69 6.81 10.35
CA GLU A 123 22.72 6.24 11.25
C GLU A 123 23.67 7.32 11.81
N ALA A 124 23.92 8.40 11.08
CA ALA A 124 24.68 9.55 11.58
C ALA A 124 23.95 10.24 12.75
N VAL A 125 22.65 10.49 12.61
CA VAL A 125 21.81 11.01 13.71
C VAL A 125 21.83 10.06 14.91
N PHE A 126 21.70 8.76 14.67
CA PHE A 126 21.73 7.74 15.72
C PHE A 126 23.06 7.75 16.50
N THR A 127 24.17 7.96 15.77
CA THR A 127 25.51 8.06 16.35
C THR A 127 25.71 9.38 17.10
N GLU A 128 25.17 10.48 16.58
CA GLU A 128 25.20 11.79 17.24
C GLU A 128 24.47 11.75 18.58
N MET A 129 23.26 11.19 18.64
CA MET A 129 22.50 11.02 19.89
C MET A 129 23.31 10.25 20.94
N ARG A 130 23.99 9.18 20.52
CA ARG A 130 24.87 8.38 21.40
C ARG A 130 26.06 9.18 21.90
N LYS A 131 26.71 9.99 21.05
CA LYS A 131 27.84 10.86 21.44
C LYS A 131 27.41 11.96 22.41
N LYS A 132 26.22 12.52 22.23
CA LYS A 132 25.63 13.54 23.12
C LYS A 132 25.06 12.96 24.42
N GLY A 133 25.13 11.64 24.62
CA GLY A 133 24.63 10.98 25.83
C GLY A 133 23.10 10.98 25.94
N ILE A 134 22.38 11.24 24.85
CA ILE A 134 20.92 11.19 24.83
C ILE A 134 20.49 9.72 24.83
N SER A 135 19.57 9.36 25.73
CA SER A 135 19.08 7.99 25.84
C SER A 135 18.37 7.56 24.57
N LEU A 136 18.81 6.45 23.97
CA LEU A 136 18.11 5.80 22.86
C LEU A 136 16.88 5.07 23.40
N SER A 137 15.79 5.81 23.64
CA SER A 137 14.57 5.23 24.18
C SER A 137 13.75 4.51 23.10
N VAL A 138 12.63 3.92 23.54
CA VAL A 138 11.65 3.28 22.68
C VAL A 138 11.09 4.24 21.63
N VAL A 139 11.00 5.55 21.92
CA VAL A 139 10.50 6.57 20.98
C VAL A 139 11.40 6.67 19.75
N VAL A 140 12.72 6.71 19.96
CA VAL A 140 13.71 6.81 18.88
C VAL A 140 13.72 5.56 18.01
N TYR A 141 13.70 4.37 18.62
CA TYR A 141 13.61 3.11 17.86
C TYR A 141 12.29 2.99 17.09
N ASN A 142 11.18 3.39 17.70
CA ASN A 142 9.88 3.39 17.02
C ASN A 142 9.87 4.34 15.83
N ALA A 143 10.43 5.54 15.97
CA ALA A 143 10.54 6.50 14.88
C ALA A 143 11.45 5.99 13.75
N TYR A 144 12.54 5.28 14.09
CA TYR A 144 13.41 4.63 13.12
C TYR A 144 12.65 3.54 12.34
N ILE A 145 11.98 2.62 13.05
CA ILE A 145 11.19 1.54 12.44
C ILE A 145 10.05 2.09 11.57
N ASP A 146 9.27 3.07 12.07
CA ASP A 146 8.19 3.72 11.31
C ASP A 146 8.71 4.41 10.05
N GLY A 147 9.81 5.15 10.16
CA GLY A 147 10.45 5.80 9.01
C GLY A 147 10.90 4.79 7.95
N LEU A 148 11.54 3.69 8.35
CA LEU A 148 11.95 2.61 7.44
C LEU A 148 10.76 1.92 6.76
N LEU A 149 9.68 1.71 7.51
CA LEU A 149 8.44 1.15 6.98
C LEU A 149 7.78 2.07 5.95
N LYS A 150 7.79 3.39 6.16
CA LYS A 150 7.32 4.39 5.18
C LYS A 150 8.22 4.45 3.95
N GLY A 151 9.54 4.33 4.14
CA GLY A 151 10.53 4.21 3.07
C GLY A 151 10.55 2.84 2.37
N ARG A 152 9.59 1.94 2.67
CA ARG A 152 9.47 0.58 2.12
C ARG A 152 10.71 -0.31 2.32
N ASN A 153 11.54 -0.04 3.33
CA ASN A 153 12.71 -0.83 3.66
C ASN A 153 12.44 -1.79 4.83
N SER A 154 11.64 -2.82 4.56
CA SER A 154 11.19 -3.79 5.58
C SER A 154 12.35 -4.59 6.18
N GLN A 155 13.37 -4.93 5.39
CA GLN A 155 14.51 -5.72 5.86
C GLN A 155 15.29 -4.97 6.95
N LYS A 156 15.61 -3.70 6.71
CA LYS A 156 16.30 -2.88 7.70
C LYS A 156 15.45 -2.66 8.95
N ALA A 157 14.13 -2.53 8.81
CA ALA A 157 13.23 -2.39 9.97
C ALA A 157 13.30 -3.62 10.90
N VAL A 158 13.38 -4.84 10.35
CA VAL A 158 13.58 -6.06 11.13
C VAL A 158 14.95 -6.06 11.83
N GLU A 159 16.02 -5.63 11.17
CA GLU A 159 17.35 -5.50 11.78
C GLU A 159 17.34 -4.51 12.96
N ILE A 160 16.70 -3.36 12.81
CA ILE A 160 16.60 -2.35 13.87
C ILE A 160 15.77 -2.86 15.05
N PHE A 161 14.70 -3.61 14.81
CA PHE A 161 13.93 -4.26 15.87
C PHE A 161 14.78 -5.27 16.67
N GLN A 162 15.61 -6.07 16.00
CA GLN A 162 16.54 -6.96 16.69
C GLN A 162 17.65 -6.20 17.44
N ARG A 163 18.14 -5.10 16.86
CA ARG A 163 19.12 -4.19 17.50
C ARG A 163 18.55 -3.56 18.77
N MET A 164 17.27 -3.16 18.75
CA MET A 164 16.57 -2.63 19.92
C MET A 164 16.59 -3.63 21.09
N LYS A 165 16.23 -4.89 20.82
CA LYS A 165 16.27 -5.97 21.81
C LYS A 165 17.68 -6.27 22.31
N LYS A 166 18.67 -6.33 21.41
CA LYS A 166 20.08 -6.54 21.77
C LYS A 166 20.60 -5.45 22.71
N ASN A 167 20.13 -4.21 22.53
CA ASN A 167 20.48 -3.08 23.39
C ASN A 167 19.62 -3.02 24.67
N ARG A 168 18.84 -4.07 24.98
CA ARG A 168 17.96 -4.19 26.16
C ARG A 168 16.93 -3.06 26.27
N CYS A 169 16.57 -2.44 25.15
CA CYS A 169 15.46 -1.50 25.08
C CYS A 169 14.17 -2.33 24.87
N GLN A 170 13.27 -2.33 25.84
CA GLN A 170 12.05 -3.16 25.76
C GLN A 170 11.10 -2.62 24.69
N PRO A 171 10.70 -3.45 23.70
CA PRO A 171 9.73 -3.03 22.70
C PRO A 171 8.39 -2.67 23.34
N SER A 172 7.75 -1.61 22.85
CA SER A 172 6.40 -1.22 23.28
C SER A 172 5.32 -1.94 22.49
N ASN A 173 4.06 -1.78 22.92
CA ASN A 173 2.89 -2.24 22.15
C ASN A 173 2.87 -1.68 20.72
N GLU A 174 3.28 -0.43 20.54
CA GLU A 174 3.39 0.21 19.23
C GLU A 174 4.47 -0.49 18.39
N THR A 175 5.63 -0.79 18.98
CA THR A 175 6.72 -1.51 18.32
C THR A 175 6.25 -2.87 17.79
N TYR A 176 5.60 -3.67 18.63
CA TYR A 176 5.08 -4.99 18.23
C TYR A 176 4.00 -4.86 17.15
N THR A 177 3.09 -3.89 17.27
CA THR A 177 2.04 -3.66 16.27
C THR A 177 2.62 -3.26 14.90
N MET A 178 3.68 -2.45 14.87
CA MET A 178 4.41 -2.13 13.63
C MET A 178 5.03 -3.38 13.00
N MET A 179 5.67 -4.24 13.79
CA MET A 179 6.29 -5.47 13.30
C MET A 179 5.26 -6.49 12.80
N ILE A 180 4.12 -6.64 13.47
CA ILE A 180 3.01 -7.50 13.01
C ILE A 180 2.47 -6.98 11.67
N ASN A 181 2.24 -5.67 11.55
CA ASN A 181 1.83 -5.05 10.30
C ASN A 181 2.87 -5.22 9.18
N LEU A 182 4.17 -5.15 9.50
CA LEU A 182 5.27 -5.40 8.56
C LEU A 182 5.15 -6.82 7.97
N TYR A 183 5.10 -7.84 8.82
CA TYR A 183 5.01 -9.23 8.39
C TYR A 183 3.69 -9.52 7.68
N GLY A 184 2.57 -8.95 8.14
CA GLY A 184 1.29 -9.03 7.45
C GLY A 184 1.34 -8.42 6.05
N LYS A 185 2.02 -7.27 5.87
CA LYS A 185 2.22 -6.66 4.55
C LYS A 185 3.09 -7.49 3.61
N ALA A 186 3.98 -8.31 4.17
CA ALA A 186 4.85 -9.21 3.43
C ALA A 186 4.20 -10.59 3.14
N ASN A 187 2.91 -10.80 3.48
CA ASN A 187 2.27 -12.13 3.42
C ASN A 187 3.07 -13.20 4.19
N GLN A 188 3.49 -12.85 5.41
CA GLN A 188 4.20 -13.74 6.34
C GLN A 188 3.42 -13.84 7.67
N SER A 189 2.17 -14.28 7.62
CA SER A 189 1.27 -14.42 8.76
C SER A 189 1.85 -15.27 9.90
N SER A 190 2.63 -16.30 9.54
CA SER A 190 3.35 -17.14 10.52
C SER A 190 4.38 -16.37 11.34
N MET A 191 5.09 -15.40 10.74
CA MET A 191 6.04 -14.54 11.44
C MET A 191 5.31 -13.48 12.26
N ALA A 192 4.20 -12.94 11.73
CA ALA A 192 3.32 -12.03 12.49
C ALA A 192 2.80 -12.69 13.78
N LEU A 193 2.35 -13.95 13.70
CA LEU A 193 1.91 -14.74 14.86
C LEU A 193 3.05 -14.99 15.87
N LYS A 194 4.27 -15.29 15.40
CA LYS A 194 5.44 -15.45 16.28
C LYS A 194 5.71 -14.17 17.08
N VAL A 195 5.70 -13.02 16.42
CA VAL A 195 5.93 -11.71 17.05
C VAL A 195 4.81 -11.37 18.04
N PHE A 196 3.55 -11.72 17.72
CA PHE A 196 2.41 -11.56 18.62
C PHE A 196 2.52 -12.44 19.88
N ASN A 197 2.96 -13.70 19.73
CA ASN A 197 3.21 -14.58 20.88
C ASN A 197 4.39 -14.09 21.71
N GLU A 198 5.44 -13.57 21.07
CA GLU A 198 6.59 -12.96 21.75
C GLU A 198 6.14 -11.75 22.61
N MET A 199 5.28 -10.90 22.07
CA MET A 199 4.69 -9.77 22.80
C MET A 199 4.00 -10.23 24.10
N LYS A 200 3.25 -11.34 24.04
CA LYS A 200 2.60 -11.93 25.23
C LYS A 200 3.61 -12.48 26.23
N THR A 201 4.67 -13.14 25.78
CA THR A 201 5.72 -13.67 26.67
C THR A 201 6.50 -12.57 27.38
N GLU A 202 6.72 -11.44 26.71
CA GLU A 202 7.35 -10.24 27.27
C GLU A 202 6.40 -9.40 28.15
N ARG A 203 5.20 -9.92 28.44
CA ARG A 203 4.15 -9.28 29.27
C ARG A 203 3.64 -7.94 28.72
N CYS A 204 3.87 -7.65 27.44
CA CYS A 204 3.25 -6.54 26.73
C CYS A 204 1.81 -6.93 26.36
N LYS A 205 0.81 -6.23 26.92
CA LYS A 205 -0.60 -6.57 26.68
C LYS A 205 -1.05 -6.11 25.29
N PRO A 206 -1.50 -7.01 24.40
CA PRO A 206 -2.04 -6.63 23.10
C PRO A 206 -3.26 -5.73 23.25
N ASN A 207 -3.33 -4.69 22.43
CA ASN A 207 -4.53 -3.84 22.31
C ASN A 207 -5.32 -4.21 21.04
N ILE A 208 -6.47 -3.56 20.85
CA ILE A 208 -7.32 -3.78 19.67
C ILE A 208 -6.55 -3.64 18.35
N CYS A 209 -5.70 -2.62 18.21
CA CYS A 209 -4.88 -2.41 17.01
C CYS A 209 -3.91 -3.58 16.75
N THR A 210 -3.33 -4.17 17.79
CA THR A 210 -2.45 -5.34 17.67
C THR A 210 -3.21 -6.56 17.15
N TYR A 211 -4.40 -6.83 17.70
CA TYR A 211 -5.25 -7.93 17.24
C TYR A 211 -5.72 -7.69 15.79
N THR A 212 -6.22 -6.50 15.47
CA THR A 212 -6.64 -6.12 14.10
C THR A 212 -5.50 -6.24 13.09
N ALA A 213 -4.26 -5.90 13.48
CA ALA A 213 -3.07 -6.10 12.64
C ALA A 213 -2.80 -7.59 12.36
N LEU A 214 -2.98 -8.45 13.35
CA LEU A 214 -2.80 -9.90 13.20
C LEU A 214 -3.91 -10.54 12.36
N ILE A 215 -5.17 -10.13 12.56
CA ILE A 215 -6.30 -10.55 11.71
C ILE A 215 -6.04 -10.18 10.25
N ASN A 216 -5.62 -8.93 10.00
CA ASN A 216 -5.23 -8.48 8.66
C ASN A 216 -4.09 -9.29 8.04
N ALA A 217 -3.12 -9.74 8.85
CA ALA A 217 -2.03 -10.58 8.37
C ALA A 217 -2.55 -11.94 7.85
N PHE A 218 -3.49 -12.57 8.56
CA PHE A 218 -4.16 -13.79 8.09
C PHE A 218 -5.12 -13.54 6.92
N ALA A 219 -5.84 -12.42 6.96
CA ALA A 219 -6.78 -12.04 5.91
C ALA A 219 -6.09 -11.92 4.55
N ARG A 220 -4.90 -11.32 4.50
CA ARG A 220 -4.14 -11.13 3.25
C ARG A 220 -3.78 -12.43 2.56
N GLU A 221 -3.54 -13.49 3.33
CA GLU A 221 -3.28 -14.85 2.86
C GLU A 221 -4.55 -15.68 2.63
N GLY A 222 -5.73 -15.14 2.92
CA GLY A 222 -7.00 -15.86 2.80
C GLY A 222 -7.20 -16.94 3.87
N LEU A 223 -6.50 -16.86 5.00
CA LEU A 223 -6.61 -17.83 6.10
C LEU A 223 -7.74 -17.43 7.07
N CYS A 224 -9.00 -17.55 6.62
CA CYS A 224 -10.17 -17.06 7.37
C CYS A 224 -10.35 -17.73 8.73
N GLU A 225 -10.15 -19.05 8.85
CA GLU A 225 -10.29 -19.77 10.14
C GLU A 225 -9.34 -19.22 11.22
N LYS A 226 -8.09 -18.89 10.85
CA LYS A 226 -7.13 -18.29 11.79
C LYS A 226 -7.46 -16.84 12.10
N ALA A 227 -8.01 -16.11 11.13
CA ALA A 227 -8.47 -14.74 11.34
C ALA A 227 -9.64 -14.72 12.35
N GLU A 228 -10.57 -15.67 12.23
CA GLU A 228 -11.69 -15.89 13.15
C GLU A 228 -11.20 -16.26 14.57
N GLU A 229 -10.28 -17.22 14.70
CA GLU A 229 -9.69 -17.58 16.01
C GLU A 229 -9.05 -16.38 16.72
N VAL A 230 -8.39 -15.48 15.97
CA VAL A 230 -7.79 -14.26 16.53
C VAL A 230 -8.87 -13.23 16.90
N PHE A 231 -9.95 -13.15 16.14
CA PHE A 231 -11.09 -12.27 16.41
C PHE A 231 -11.82 -12.70 17.69
N GLU A 232 -12.07 -14.00 17.88
CA GLU A 232 -12.63 -14.53 19.12
C GLU A 232 -11.72 -14.22 20.32
N LYS A 233 -10.40 -14.44 20.19
CA LYS A 233 -9.43 -14.09 21.24
C LYS A 233 -9.39 -12.59 21.55
N MET A 234 -9.69 -11.72 20.59
CA MET A 234 -9.81 -10.28 20.82
C MET A 234 -11.00 -10.01 21.76
N GLN A 235 -12.15 -10.64 21.50
CA GLN A 235 -13.36 -10.51 22.32
C GLN A 235 -13.19 -11.13 23.71
N GLU A 236 -12.60 -12.33 23.80
CA GLU A 236 -12.27 -12.98 25.08
C GLU A 236 -11.31 -12.14 25.95
N ALA A 237 -10.42 -11.38 25.31
CA ALA A 237 -9.53 -10.44 25.99
C ALA A 237 -10.25 -9.16 26.47
N GLY A 238 -11.56 -9.04 26.23
CA GLY A 238 -12.40 -7.92 26.65
C GLY A 238 -12.34 -6.71 25.73
N HIS A 239 -11.84 -6.85 24.49
CA HIS A 239 -11.86 -5.77 23.51
C HIS A 239 -13.14 -5.87 22.66
N GLU A 240 -13.89 -4.78 22.60
CA GLU A 240 -15.03 -4.66 21.69
C GLU A 240 -14.52 -4.45 20.25
N PRO A 241 -14.85 -5.34 19.29
CA PRO A 241 -14.39 -5.19 17.91
C PRO A 241 -14.92 -3.91 17.27
N ASP A 242 -14.01 -3.12 16.70
CA ASP A 242 -14.33 -1.92 15.94
C ASP A 242 -14.55 -2.23 14.45
N VAL A 243 -14.93 -1.20 13.69
CA VAL A 243 -15.13 -1.29 12.23
C VAL A 243 -13.90 -1.91 11.53
N TYR A 244 -12.69 -1.61 12.00
CA TYR A 244 -11.46 -2.14 11.40
C TYR A 244 -11.26 -3.63 11.66
N ALA A 245 -11.61 -4.13 12.84
CA ALA A 245 -11.58 -5.54 13.18
C ALA A 245 -12.57 -6.35 12.33
N TYR A 246 -13.82 -5.88 12.22
CA TYR A 246 -14.84 -6.50 11.36
C TYR A 246 -14.42 -6.49 9.89
N ASN A 247 -13.94 -5.36 9.38
CA ASN A 247 -13.43 -5.25 8.01
C ASN A 247 -12.27 -6.23 7.74
N ALA A 248 -11.34 -6.40 8.68
CA ALA A 248 -10.25 -7.36 8.54
C ALA A 248 -10.74 -8.81 8.47
N LEU A 249 -11.75 -9.18 9.27
CA LEU A 249 -12.34 -10.51 9.26
C LEU A 249 -13.13 -10.76 7.95
N MET A 250 -13.95 -9.79 7.52
CA MET A 250 -14.64 -9.83 6.23
C MET A 250 -13.66 -10.02 5.05
N GLU A 251 -12.56 -9.25 5.03
CA GLU A 251 -11.53 -9.40 4.00
C GLU A 251 -10.91 -10.81 3.99
N ALA A 252 -10.78 -11.44 5.16
CA ALA A 252 -10.27 -12.81 5.26
C ALA A 252 -11.20 -13.81 4.55
N TYR A 253 -12.52 -13.76 4.81
CA TYR A 253 -13.49 -14.62 4.12
C TYR A 253 -13.57 -14.30 2.62
N GLY A 254 -13.58 -13.02 2.24
CA GLY A 254 -13.62 -12.60 0.85
C GLY A 254 -12.43 -13.11 0.04
N ARG A 255 -11.22 -13.08 0.62
CA ARG A 255 -9.99 -13.61 -0.01
C ARG A 255 -9.92 -15.13 0.01
N ALA A 256 -10.48 -15.78 1.02
CA ALA A 256 -10.61 -17.23 1.09
C ALA A 256 -11.60 -17.81 0.04
N GLY A 257 -12.41 -16.96 -0.59
CA GLY A 257 -13.42 -17.38 -1.58
C GLY A 257 -14.78 -17.70 -0.97
N PHE A 258 -15.06 -17.22 0.24
CA PHE A 258 -16.34 -17.40 0.95
C PHE A 258 -17.10 -16.06 1.03
N PRO A 259 -17.69 -15.56 -0.06
CA PRO A 259 -18.33 -14.25 -0.09
C PRO A 259 -19.55 -14.16 0.83
N PHE A 260 -20.30 -15.25 1.03
CA PHE A 260 -21.44 -15.28 1.95
C PHE A 260 -21.01 -15.27 3.41
N GLY A 261 -19.87 -15.90 3.76
CA GLY A 261 -19.29 -15.75 5.10
C GLY A 261 -18.89 -14.30 5.37
N SER A 262 -18.31 -13.60 4.37
CA SER A 262 -18.08 -12.16 4.49
C SER A 262 -19.38 -11.35 4.69
N ALA A 263 -20.48 -11.77 4.06
CA ALA A 263 -21.80 -11.15 4.23
C ALA A 263 -22.38 -11.38 5.63
N GLU A 264 -22.20 -12.58 6.19
CA GLU A 264 -22.62 -12.90 7.56
C GLU A 264 -21.88 -12.03 8.58
N ILE A 265 -20.56 -11.82 8.40
CA ILE A 265 -19.79 -10.91 9.26
C ILE A 265 -20.24 -9.45 9.08
N PHE A 266 -20.59 -9.03 7.87
CA PHE A 266 -21.14 -7.69 7.61
C PHE A 266 -22.49 -7.48 8.34
N SER A 267 -23.39 -8.45 8.26
CA SER A 267 -24.66 -8.40 9.00
C SER A 267 -24.46 -8.47 10.51
N LEU A 268 -23.50 -9.26 10.99
CA LEU A 268 -23.12 -9.31 12.40
C LEU A 268 -22.63 -7.95 12.89
N MET A 269 -21.76 -7.28 12.13
CA MET A 269 -21.27 -5.94 12.42
C MET A 269 -22.44 -4.96 12.63
N GLN A 270 -23.42 -4.96 11.72
CA GLN A 270 -24.63 -4.14 11.84
C GLN A 270 -25.48 -4.50 13.07
N HIS A 271 -25.68 -5.79 13.34
CA HIS A 271 -26.46 -6.27 14.49
C HIS A 271 -25.81 -5.90 15.83
N MET A 272 -24.49 -5.86 15.88
CA MET A 272 -23.73 -5.43 17.07
C MET A 272 -23.69 -3.90 17.23
N GLY A 273 -24.37 -3.15 16.37
CA GLY A 273 -24.43 -1.69 16.42
C GLY A 273 -23.17 -0.99 15.89
N CYS A 274 -22.31 -1.71 15.18
CA CYS A 274 -21.13 -1.16 14.54
C CYS A 274 -21.52 -0.76 13.10
N GLU A 275 -21.55 0.54 12.81
CA GLU A 275 -22.00 1.03 11.50
C GLU A 275 -20.96 0.73 10.40
N PRO A 276 -21.36 0.05 9.31
CA PRO A 276 -20.47 -0.20 8.18
C PRO A 276 -19.97 1.09 7.55
N ASP A 277 -18.66 1.18 7.35
CA ASP A 277 -18.06 2.30 6.66
C ASP A 277 -17.92 2.01 5.16
N ARG A 278 -17.47 3.01 4.40
CA ARG A 278 -17.18 2.85 2.98
C ARG A 278 -16.19 1.71 2.68
N ALA A 279 -15.27 1.38 3.59
CA ALA A 279 -14.35 0.27 3.41
C ALA A 279 -15.07 -1.08 3.56
N SER A 280 -16.03 -1.21 4.48
CA SER A 280 -16.89 -2.39 4.65
C SER A 280 -17.61 -2.75 3.35
N TYR A 281 -18.29 -1.77 2.73
CA TYR A 281 -18.97 -1.98 1.44
C TYR A 281 -18.00 -2.35 0.32
N ASN A 282 -16.84 -1.68 0.23
CA ASN A 282 -15.83 -2.02 -0.77
C ASN A 282 -15.31 -3.46 -0.61
N ILE A 283 -15.14 -3.94 0.63
CA ILE A 283 -14.74 -5.34 0.90
C ILE A 283 -15.81 -6.30 0.39
N MET A 284 -17.09 -6.00 0.61
CA MET A 284 -18.20 -6.80 0.10
C MET A 284 -18.26 -6.83 -1.43
N VAL A 285 -18.08 -5.69 -2.10
CA VAL A 285 -18.01 -5.61 -3.57
C VAL A 285 -16.84 -6.45 -4.10
N ASP A 286 -15.66 -6.39 -3.47
CA ASP A 286 -14.50 -7.20 -3.86
C ASP A 286 -14.75 -8.70 -3.62
N ALA A 287 -15.32 -9.08 -2.47
CA ALA A 287 -15.61 -10.46 -2.12
C ALA A 287 -16.57 -11.11 -3.13
N PHE A 288 -17.72 -10.49 -3.40
CA PHE A 288 -18.66 -10.97 -4.41
C PHE A 288 -18.08 -10.91 -5.82
N GLY A 289 -17.32 -9.86 -6.15
CA GLY A 289 -16.67 -9.70 -7.45
C GLY A 289 -15.63 -10.77 -7.75
N ARG A 290 -14.83 -11.20 -6.75
CA ARG A 290 -13.88 -12.32 -6.87
C ARG A 290 -14.59 -13.66 -7.08
N ALA A 291 -15.74 -13.84 -6.43
CA ALA A 291 -16.56 -15.04 -6.59
C ALA A 291 -17.39 -15.06 -7.90
N GLY A 292 -17.36 -13.98 -8.70
CA GLY A 292 -18.12 -13.87 -9.95
C GLY A 292 -19.60 -13.50 -9.76
N LEU A 293 -20.02 -13.24 -8.53
CA LEU A 293 -21.40 -12.88 -8.13
C LEU A 293 -21.64 -11.37 -8.36
N HIS A 294 -21.53 -10.94 -9.61
CA HIS A 294 -21.56 -9.53 -10.01
C HIS A 294 -22.88 -8.80 -9.66
N GLU A 295 -24.02 -9.49 -9.64
CA GLU A 295 -25.30 -8.91 -9.21
C GLU A 295 -25.29 -8.55 -7.71
N HIS A 296 -24.70 -9.40 -6.88
CA HIS A 296 -24.55 -9.11 -5.44
C HIS A 296 -23.54 -7.98 -5.22
N ALA A 297 -22.45 -7.96 -5.99
CA ALA A 297 -21.49 -6.85 -5.96
C ALA A 297 -22.15 -5.51 -6.34
N GLN A 298 -23.03 -5.50 -7.35
CA GLN A 298 -23.81 -4.32 -7.74
C GLN A 298 -24.79 -3.91 -6.65
N ALA A 299 -25.47 -4.85 -6.01
CA ALA A 299 -26.39 -4.55 -4.91
C ALA A 299 -25.67 -3.83 -3.75
N MET A 300 -24.50 -4.34 -3.32
CA MET A 300 -23.69 -3.69 -2.28
C MET A 300 -23.20 -2.30 -2.70
N PHE A 301 -22.89 -2.09 -3.98
CA PHE A 301 -22.47 -0.79 -4.49
C PHE A 301 -23.61 0.24 -4.52
N GLU A 302 -24.83 -0.20 -4.85
CA GLU A 302 -26.01 0.66 -4.78
C GLU A 302 -26.44 0.94 -3.34
N GLU A 303 -26.31 -0.03 -2.43
CA GLU A 303 -26.54 0.18 -1.00
C GLU A 303 -25.59 1.24 -0.42
N LEU A 304 -24.30 1.19 -0.80
CA LEU A 304 -23.33 2.23 -0.44
C LEU A 304 -23.80 3.63 -0.85
N LYS A 305 -24.37 3.80 -2.04
CA LYS A 305 -24.92 5.10 -2.47
C LYS A 305 -26.17 5.50 -1.68
N GLN A 306 -27.04 4.54 -1.35
CA GLN A 306 -28.28 4.79 -0.61
C GLN A 306 -28.01 5.23 0.84
N GLN A 307 -26.93 4.77 1.45
CA GLN A 307 -26.49 5.21 2.79
C GLN A 307 -25.85 6.61 2.80
N GLY A 308 -25.82 7.30 1.65
CA GLY A 308 -25.23 8.64 1.54
C GLY A 308 -23.71 8.65 1.45
N GLU A 309 -23.07 7.49 1.41
CA GLU A 309 -21.62 7.38 1.19
C GLU A 309 -21.29 7.63 -0.28
N THR A 310 -20.32 8.50 -0.52
CA THR A 310 -19.89 8.83 -1.89
C THR A 310 -18.95 7.74 -2.41
N PRO A 311 -19.29 7.03 -3.52
CA PRO A 311 -18.39 6.04 -4.09
C PRO A 311 -17.08 6.70 -4.53
N THR A 312 -15.97 6.05 -4.19
CA THR A 312 -14.64 6.51 -4.61
C THR A 312 -14.20 5.84 -5.89
N MET A 313 -13.08 6.30 -6.42
CA MET A 313 -12.31 5.60 -7.45
C MET A 313 -12.17 4.10 -7.16
N LYS A 314 -11.76 3.74 -5.93
CA LYS A 314 -11.63 2.34 -5.49
C LYS A 314 -12.96 1.57 -5.57
N SER A 315 -14.07 2.19 -5.19
CA SER A 315 -15.40 1.57 -5.24
C SER A 315 -15.79 1.21 -6.68
N TYR A 316 -15.62 2.15 -7.62
CA TYR A 316 -15.87 1.92 -9.04
C TYR A 316 -14.90 0.90 -9.64
N MET A 317 -13.63 0.93 -9.27
CA MET A 317 -12.62 -0.05 -9.72
C MET A 317 -13.00 -1.49 -9.38
N LEU A 318 -13.47 -1.73 -8.15
CA LEU A 318 -13.84 -3.07 -7.69
C LEU A 318 -15.06 -3.60 -8.46
N LEU A 319 -16.08 -2.75 -8.63
CA LEU A 319 -17.26 -3.08 -9.41
C LEU A 319 -16.92 -3.34 -10.89
N LEU A 320 -16.07 -2.49 -11.48
CA LEU A 320 -15.61 -2.65 -12.86
C LEU A 320 -14.82 -3.94 -13.03
N SER A 321 -13.94 -4.28 -12.09
CA SER A 321 -13.18 -5.53 -12.11
C SER A 321 -14.10 -6.76 -12.06
N ALA A 322 -15.17 -6.71 -11.26
CA ALA A 322 -16.17 -7.77 -11.19
C ALA A 322 -16.85 -8.01 -12.55
N TYR A 323 -17.35 -6.95 -13.18
CA TYR A 323 -18.00 -7.04 -14.50
C TYR A 323 -17.02 -7.34 -15.65
N SER A 324 -15.79 -6.83 -15.58
CA SER A 324 -14.72 -7.13 -16.53
C SER A 324 -14.35 -8.62 -16.51
N LYS A 325 -14.29 -9.23 -15.33
CA LYS A 325 -14.07 -10.69 -15.20
C LYS A 325 -15.23 -11.50 -15.78
N ALA A 326 -16.46 -11.03 -15.61
CA ALA A 326 -17.66 -11.63 -16.19
C ALA A 326 -17.80 -11.40 -17.71
N GLY A 327 -17.02 -10.49 -18.31
CA GLY A 327 -17.11 -10.14 -19.73
C GLY A 327 -18.32 -9.27 -20.10
N ASN A 328 -18.97 -8.64 -19.11
CA ASN A 328 -20.14 -7.78 -19.35
C ASN A 328 -19.71 -6.36 -19.75
N ILE A 329 -19.38 -6.21 -21.04
CA ILE A 329 -18.90 -4.94 -21.62
C ILE A 329 -19.90 -3.78 -21.44
N PRO A 330 -21.21 -3.93 -21.71
CA PRO A 330 -22.16 -2.82 -21.54
C PRO A 330 -22.14 -2.22 -20.14
N LYS A 331 -22.05 -3.07 -19.11
CA LYS A 331 -22.00 -2.59 -17.72
C LYS A 331 -20.66 -1.93 -17.39
N CYS A 332 -19.55 -2.45 -17.93
CA CYS A 332 -18.24 -1.81 -17.81
C CYS A 332 -18.23 -0.40 -18.43
N GLU A 333 -18.79 -0.24 -19.63
CA GLU A 333 -18.93 1.07 -20.29
C GLU A 333 -19.85 2.03 -19.51
N GLU A 334 -20.95 1.52 -18.93
CA GLU A 334 -21.83 2.29 -18.06
C GLU A 334 -21.09 2.81 -16.81
N ILE A 335 -20.30 1.95 -16.15
CA ILE A 335 -19.50 2.31 -14.99
C ILE A 335 -18.46 3.38 -15.35
N MET A 336 -17.75 3.22 -16.47
CA MET A 336 -16.83 4.24 -16.97
C MET A 336 -17.52 5.59 -17.19
N ASN A 337 -18.71 5.59 -17.79
CA ASN A 337 -19.49 6.82 -17.98
C ASN A 337 -19.94 7.45 -16.66
N GLN A 338 -20.29 6.65 -15.64
CA GLN A 338 -20.60 7.16 -14.31
C GLN A 338 -19.37 7.84 -13.70
N MET A 339 -18.19 7.22 -13.77
CA MET A 339 -16.94 7.80 -13.25
C MET A 339 -16.64 9.18 -13.85
N HIS A 340 -16.72 9.31 -15.18
CA HIS A 340 -16.52 10.59 -15.86
C HIS A 340 -17.56 11.65 -15.46
N LYS A 341 -18.83 11.27 -15.28
CA LYS A 341 -19.88 12.19 -14.81
C LYS A 341 -19.63 12.74 -13.41
N PHE A 342 -18.98 11.96 -12.55
CA PHE A 342 -18.58 12.39 -11.21
C PHE A 342 -17.23 13.13 -11.20
N GLY A 343 -16.61 13.37 -12.36
CA GLY A 343 -15.30 14.02 -12.46
C GLY A 343 -14.15 13.16 -11.96
N LEU A 344 -14.33 11.84 -11.90
CA LEU A 344 -13.27 10.90 -11.55
C LEU A 344 -12.54 10.47 -12.83
N GLU A 345 -11.29 10.89 -12.98
CA GLU A 345 -10.45 10.46 -14.09
C GLU A 345 -9.99 9.00 -13.88
N PRO A 346 -10.24 8.10 -14.85
CA PRO A 346 -9.77 6.72 -14.79
C PRO A 346 -8.26 6.61 -14.65
N ASP A 347 -7.77 5.80 -13.72
CA ASP A 347 -6.35 5.52 -13.58
C ASP A 347 -5.90 4.36 -14.49
N THR A 348 -4.59 4.11 -14.56
CA THR A 348 -4.01 3.02 -15.35
C THR A 348 -4.65 1.67 -15.03
N PHE A 349 -5.05 1.42 -13.78
CA PHE A 349 -5.65 0.14 -13.38
C PHE A 349 -7.07 -0.04 -13.92
N VAL A 350 -7.89 1.02 -13.91
CA VAL A 350 -9.23 1.01 -14.52
C VAL A 350 -9.14 0.76 -16.02
N LEU A 351 -8.22 1.44 -16.70
CA LEU A 351 -8.00 1.27 -18.14
C LEU A 351 -7.48 -0.14 -18.45
N ASN A 352 -6.56 -0.69 -17.65
CA ASN A 352 -6.13 -2.09 -17.75
C ASN A 352 -7.30 -3.07 -17.58
N SER A 353 -8.25 -2.79 -16.68
CA SER A 353 -9.45 -3.60 -16.50
C SER A 353 -10.38 -3.56 -17.72
N MET A 354 -10.47 -2.41 -18.41
CA MET A 354 -11.20 -2.25 -19.67
C MET A 354 -10.51 -2.96 -20.83
N LEU A 355 -9.18 -2.84 -20.97
CA LEU A 355 -8.40 -3.56 -21.97
C LEU A 355 -8.62 -5.07 -21.85
N ASN A 356 -8.54 -5.59 -20.62
CA ASN A 356 -8.79 -7.01 -20.35
C ASN A 356 -10.23 -7.42 -20.68
N ALA A 357 -11.21 -6.57 -20.39
CA ALA A 357 -12.62 -6.83 -20.71
C ALA A 357 -12.82 -6.93 -22.23
N TYR A 358 -12.42 -5.90 -22.98
CA TYR A 358 -12.58 -5.86 -24.45
C TYR A 358 -11.85 -7.01 -25.13
N GLY A 359 -10.61 -7.28 -24.72
CA GLY A 359 -9.81 -8.34 -25.32
C GLY A 359 -10.35 -9.75 -25.05
N LYS A 360 -10.95 -10.01 -23.88
CA LYS A 360 -11.62 -11.30 -23.61
C LYS A 360 -12.83 -11.55 -24.50
N VAL A 361 -13.58 -10.50 -24.83
CA VAL A 361 -14.77 -10.58 -25.70
C VAL A 361 -14.40 -10.47 -27.19
N GLY A 362 -13.14 -10.17 -27.50
CA GLY A 362 -12.63 -10.06 -28.88
C GLY A 362 -12.95 -8.72 -29.56
N ARG A 363 -13.30 -7.67 -28.80
CA ARG A 363 -13.52 -6.31 -29.33
C ARG A 363 -12.18 -5.57 -29.45
N PHE A 364 -11.32 -6.03 -30.35
CA PHE A 364 -9.94 -5.50 -30.49
C PHE A 364 -9.90 -4.03 -30.93
N GLU A 365 -10.87 -3.56 -31.72
CA GLU A 365 -10.94 -2.14 -32.14
C GLU A 365 -11.05 -1.20 -30.93
N LYS A 366 -12.04 -1.43 -30.06
CA LYS A 366 -12.20 -0.67 -28.80
C LYS A 366 -11.02 -0.83 -27.85
N MET A 367 -10.36 -2.00 -27.86
CA MET A 367 -9.17 -2.23 -27.05
C MET A 367 -7.99 -1.36 -27.52
N GLU A 368 -7.75 -1.27 -28.83
CA GLU A 368 -6.72 -0.40 -29.41
C GLU A 368 -7.07 1.09 -29.24
N GLU A 369 -8.35 1.47 -29.27
CA GLU A 369 -8.78 2.85 -28.92
C GLU A 369 -8.38 3.23 -27.49
N VAL A 370 -8.63 2.34 -26.51
CA VAL A 370 -8.20 2.55 -25.11
C VAL A 370 -6.69 2.60 -25.00
N LEU A 371 -5.96 1.70 -25.68
CA LEU A 371 -4.50 1.70 -25.67
C LEU A 371 -3.94 3.01 -26.24
N THR A 372 -4.47 3.48 -27.37
CA THR A 372 -4.08 4.74 -28.00
C THR A 372 -4.38 5.93 -27.10
N ALA A 373 -5.52 5.92 -26.39
CA ALA A 373 -5.85 6.95 -25.42
C ALA A 373 -4.89 6.94 -24.20
N MET A 374 -4.44 5.75 -23.78
CA MET A 374 -3.43 5.64 -22.72
C MET A 374 -2.06 6.17 -23.18
N GLU A 375 -1.63 5.86 -24.40
CA GLU A 375 -0.35 6.31 -24.96
C GLU A 375 -0.29 7.81 -25.23
N ASN A 376 -1.40 8.42 -25.63
CA ASN A 376 -1.49 9.86 -25.89
C ASN A 376 -1.84 10.69 -24.64
N GLY A 377 -2.24 10.02 -23.56
CA GLY A 377 -2.63 10.66 -22.29
C GLY A 377 -1.46 10.79 -21.31
N PRO A 378 -1.72 11.35 -20.11
CA PRO A 378 -0.72 11.46 -19.04
C PRO A 378 -0.46 10.12 -18.31
N TYR A 379 -0.78 8.98 -18.93
CA TYR A 379 -0.75 7.67 -18.27
C TYR A 379 0.58 6.98 -18.49
N GLU A 380 1.18 6.50 -17.39
CA GLU A 380 2.33 5.61 -17.48
C GLU A 380 1.85 4.17 -17.68
N LEU A 381 2.17 3.57 -18.83
CA LEU A 381 1.91 2.15 -19.07
C LEU A 381 2.82 1.33 -18.15
N ASP A 382 2.21 0.44 -17.36
CA ASP A 382 2.93 -0.44 -16.46
C ASP A 382 3.14 -1.83 -17.07
N ILE A 383 3.92 -2.66 -16.37
CA ILE A 383 4.13 -4.06 -16.76
C ILE A 383 2.81 -4.84 -16.87
N SER A 384 1.83 -4.49 -16.04
CA SER A 384 0.50 -5.10 -16.04
C SER A 384 -0.23 -4.85 -17.36
N THR A 385 -0.17 -3.63 -17.91
CA THR A 385 -0.75 -3.30 -19.22
C THR A 385 -0.19 -4.21 -20.32
N TYR A 386 1.14 -4.32 -20.42
CA TYR A 386 1.79 -5.15 -21.42
C TYR A 386 1.48 -6.64 -21.22
N ASN A 387 1.46 -7.13 -19.98
CA ASN A 387 1.08 -8.51 -19.66
C ASN A 387 -0.34 -8.84 -20.16
N ILE A 388 -1.29 -7.91 -19.96
CA ILE A 388 -2.67 -8.05 -20.45
C ILE A 388 -2.69 -8.12 -21.98
N LEU A 389 -2.06 -7.17 -22.66
CA LEU A 389 -2.08 -7.09 -24.13
C LEU A 389 -1.37 -8.28 -24.79
N ILE A 390 -0.17 -8.67 -24.32
CA ILE A 390 0.59 -9.81 -24.82
C ILE A 390 -0.21 -11.10 -24.67
N ASN A 391 -0.83 -11.32 -23.50
CA ASN A 391 -1.66 -12.50 -23.28
C ASN A 391 -2.91 -12.51 -24.18
N ILE A 392 -3.56 -11.38 -24.39
CA ILE A 392 -4.76 -11.25 -25.22
C ILE A 392 -4.43 -11.46 -26.70
N TYR A 393 -3.47 -10.73 -27.25
CA TYR A 393 -3.03 -10.89 -28.65
C TYR A 393 -2.47 -12.28 -28.91
N GLY A 394 -1.71 -12.83 -27.96
CA GLY A 394 -1.19 -14.19 -28.03
C GLY A 394 -2.28 -15.27 -28.01
N ARG A 395 -3.37 -15.08 -27.24
CA ARG A 395 -4.55 -15.97 -27.26
C ARG A 395 -5.35 -15.87 -28.56
N ALA A 396 -5.48 -14.66 -29.08
CA ALA A 396 -6.21 -14.37 -30.31
C ALA A 396 -5.44 -14.76 -31.58
N GLY A 397 -4.12 -15.00 -31.46
CA GLY A 397 -3.26 -15.42 -32.56
C GLY A 397 -2.64 -14.28 -33.36
N PHE A 398 -2.69 -13.05 -32.87
CA PHE A 398 -2.03 -11.88 -33.46
C PHE A 398 -0.55 -11.79 -33.05
N PHE A 399 0.27 -12.74 -33.51
CA PHE A 399 1.67 -12.88 -33.08
C PHE A 399 2.53 -11.65 -33.42
N SER A 400 2.38 -11.05 -34.60
CA SER A 400 3.17 -9.88 -34.99
C SER A 400 2.96 -8.72 -34.01
N ARG A 401 1.70 -8.43 -33.67
CA ARG A 401 1.35 -7.38 -32.71
C ARG A 401 1.84 -7.70 -31.29
N MET A 402 1.75 -8.96 -30.88
CA MET A 402 2.27 -9.44 -29.60
C MET A 402 3.80 -9.21 -29.48
N GLU A 403 4.56 -9.54 -30.52
CA GLU A 403 6.02 -9.34 -30.54
C GLU A 403 6.40 -7.85 -30.60
N GLU A 404 5.67 -7.03 -31.35
CA GLU A 404 5.83 -5.56 -31.35
C GLU A 404 5.67 -4.98 -29.95
N LEU A 405 4.64 -5.39 -29.22
CA LEU A 405 4.39 -4.95 -27.85
C LEU A 405 5.48 -5.41 -26.88
N PHE A 406 6.00 -6.63 -27.06
CA PHE A 406 7.12 -7.13 -26.26
C PHE A 406 8.40 -6.31 -26.49
N GLN A 407 8.69 -5.95 -27.74
CA GLN A 407 9.82 -5.06 -28.06
C GLN A 407 9.61 -3.63 -27.54
N SER A 408 8.38 -3.13 -27.59
CA SER A 408 8.01 -1.83 -27.00
C SER A 408 8.23 -1.79 -25.49
N LEU A 409 7.90 -2.88 -24.78
CA LEU A 409 8.18 -3.01 -23.35
C LEU A 409 9.67 -2.87 -23.05
N ILE A 410 10.53 -3.55 -23.83
CA ILE A 410 11.99 -3.49 -23.65
C ILE A 410 12.54 -2.09 -23.97
N SER A 411 12.08 -1.47 -25.06
CA SER A 411 12.56 -0.14 -25.48
C SER A 411 12.19 0.98 -24.50
N ARG A 412 11.10 0.81 -23.74
CA ARG A 412 10.69 1.72 -22.66
C ARG A 412 11.45 1.48 -21.34
N GLY A 413 12.39 0.52 -21.30
CA GLY A 413 13.19 0.22 -20.11
C GLY A 413 12.44 -0.53 -19.01
N LEU A 414 11.26 -1.09 -19.30
CA LEU A 414 10.52 -1.95 -18.39
C LEU A 414 11.11 -3.36 -18.41
N LYS A 415 11.30 -3.97 -17.23
CA LYS A 415 11.94 -5.28 -17.10
C LYS A 415 10.90 -6.40 -17.09
N ALA A 416 10.78 -7.15 -18.19
CA ALA A 416 9.79 -8.22 -18.33
C ALA A 416 9.80 -9.21 -17.16
N ASP A 417 8.62 -9.46 -16.58
CA ASP A 417 8.44 -10.36 -15.45
C ASP A 417 8.06 -11.78 -15.89
N VAL A 418 7.96 -12.70 -14.94
CA VAL A 418 7.64 -14.11 -15.20
C VAL A 418 6.31 -14.25 -15.95
N VAL A 419 5.34 -13.36 -15.70
CA VAL A 419 4.02 -13.37 -16.34
C VAL A 419 4.13 -12.92 -17.80
N THR A 420 4.96 -11.92 -18.11
CA THR A 420 5.23 -11.46 -19.48
C THR A 420 5.76 -12.62 -20.33
N TRP A 421 6.84 -13.25 -19.85
CA TRP A 421 7.50 -14.35 -20.55
C TRP A 421 6.59 -15.57 -20.68
N THR A 422 5.91 -15.96 -19.60
CA THR A 422 4.99 -17.11 -19.61
C THR A 422 3.82 -16.88 -20.57
N SER A 423 3.31 -15.64 -20.70
CA SER A 423 2.26 -15.29 -21.65
C SER A 423 2.72 -15.41 -23.10
N ARG A 424 3.94 -14.93 -23.39
CA ARG A 424 4.58 -15.02 -24.72
C ARG A 424 4.83 -16.49 -25.11
N ILE A 425 5.44 -17.29 -24.22
CA ILE A 425 5.64 -18.74 -24.43
C ILE A 425 4.29 -19.44 -24.63
N GLY A 426 3.28 -19.07 -23.83
CA GLY A 426 1.93 -19.64 -23.88
C GLY A 426 1.23 -19.45 -25.23
N ALA A 427 1.48 -18.33 -25.93
CA ALA A 427 0.94 -18.09 -27.26
C ALA A 427 1.46 -19.12 -28.29
N TYR A 428 2.77 -19.36 -28.29
CA TYR A 428 3.41 -20.33 -29.20
C TYR A 428 3.15 -21.79 -28.79
N SER A 429 3.03 -22.05 -27.48
CA SER A 429 2.71 -23.37 -26.94
C SER A 429 1.35 -23.88 -27.44
N ARG A 430 0.33 -23.01 -27.50
CA ARG A 430 -1.00 -23.35 -28.06
C ARG A 430 -0.96 -23.75 -29.54
N LYS A 431 0.02 -23.26 -30.30
CA LYS A 431 0.27 -23.66 -31.70
C LYS A 431 1.19 -24.86 -31.84
N LYS A 432 1.57 -25.52 -30.73
CA LYS A 432 2.54 -26.63 -30.69
C LYS A 432 3.89 -26.27 -31.32
N GLN A 433 4.31 -25.00 -31.27
CA GLN A 433 5.61 -24.56 -31.76
C GLN A 433 6.69 -24.74 -30.70
N TYR A 434 7.06 -26.00 -30.44
CA TYR A 434 8.01 -26.39 -29.39
C TYR A 434 9.35 -25.64 -29.47
N LYS A 435 9.98 -25.60 -30.65
CA LYS A 435 11.28 -24.93 -30.83
C LYS A 435 11.25 -23.46 -30.40
N LYS A 436 10.19 -22.73 -30.79
CA LYS A 436 10.04 -21.33 -30.43
C LYS A 436 9.79 -21.14 -28.94
N CYS A 437 9.08 -22.09 -28.31
CA CYS A 437 8.87 -22.06 -26.86
C CYS A 437 10.19 -22.22 -26.09
N LEU A 438 11.11 -23.07 -26.57
CA LEU A 438 12.44 -23.23 -25.98
C LEU A 438 13.32 -22.00 -26.18
N GLU A 439 13.35 -21.43 -27.39
CA GLU A 439 14.10 -20.19 -27.66
C GLU A 439 13.68 -19.06 -26.71
N ILE A 440 12.36 -18.84 -26.56
CA ILE A 440 11.85 -17.78 -25.67
C ILE A 440 12.14 -18.10 -24.20
N PHE A 441 12.17 -19.39 -23.82
CA PHE A 441 12.56 -19.79 -22.47
C PHE A 441 14.03 -19.51 -22.19
N GLU A 442 14.92 -19.76 -23.14
CA GLU A 442 16.34 -19.40 -23.03
C GLU A 442 16.51 -17.87 -22.93
N GLU A 443 15.82 -17.10 -23.78
CA GLU A 443 15.78 -15.63 -23.69
C GLU A 443 15.34 -15.13 -22.30
N MET A 444 14.37 -15.80 -21.68
CA MET A 444 13.89 -15.48 -20.33
C MET A 444 14.99 -15.68 -19.26
N ILE A 445 15.75 -16.77 -19.36
CA ILE A 445 16.87 -17.05 -18.45
C ILE A 445 18.00 -16.04 -18.65
N ASP A 446 18.35 -15.73 -19.90
CA ASP A 446 19.39 -14.76 -20.25
C ASP A 446 19.04 -13.34 -19.77
N ALA A 447 17.76 -12.99 -19.74
CA ALA A 447 17.27 -11.74 -19.17
C ALA A 447 17.32 -11.70 -17.62
N GLY A 448 17.75 -12.79 -16.97
CA GLY A 448 17.81 -12.94 -15.52
C GLY A 448 16.43 -13.11 -14.87
N CYS A 449 15.43 -13.59 -15.62
CA CYS A 449 14.09 -13.83 -15.12
C CYS A 449 13.91 -15.33 -14.81
N HIS A 450 13.76 -15.68 -13.54
CA HIS A 450 13.66 -17.08 -13.13
C HIS A 450 12.24 -17.63 -13.36
N PRO A 451 12.08 -18.77 -14.05
CA PRO A 451 10.77 -19.31 -14.36
C PRO A 451 10.11 -19.98 -13.15
N ASP A 452 8.77 -19.99 -13.16
CA ASP A 452 7.96 -20.60 -12.10
C ASP A 452 7.33 -21.93 -12.54
N GLY A 453 6.58 -22.56 -11.64
CA GLY A 453 5.83 -23.78 -11.95
C GLY A 453 4.78 -23.60 -13.06
N GLY A 454 4.28 -22.39 -13.24
CA GLY A 454 3.37 -22.02 -14.33
C GLY A 454 4.08 -22.05 -15.69
N THR A 455 5.27 -21.45 -15.79
CA THR A 455 6.11 -21.48 -16.99
C THR A 455 6.42 -22.92 -17.39
N ALA A 456 6.80 -23.77 -16.42
CA ALA A 456 7.07 -25.18 -16.63
C ALA A 456 5.86 -25.93 -17.24
N LYS A 457 4.65 -25.68 -16.71
CA LYS A 457 3.42 -26.28 -17.23
C LYS A 457 3.13 -25.87 -18.67
N VAL A 458 3.37 -24.61 -19.02
CA VAL A 458 3.17 -24.07 -20.37
C VAL A 458 4.17 -24.65 -21.38
N LEU A 459 5.41 -24.90 -20.96
CA LEU A 459 6.40 -25.58 -21.81
C LEU A 459 6.03 -27.04 -22.04
N LEU A 460 5.63 -27.75 -20.99
CA LEU A 460 5.17 -29.14 -21.12
C LEU A 460 3.97 -29.25 -22.07
N SER A 461 3.04 -28.29 -22.06
CA SER A 461 1.90 -28.31 -22.98
C SER A 461 2.27 -28.08 -24.46
N SER A 462 3.48 -27.59 -24.75
CA SER A 462 3.98 -27.42 -26.12
C SER A 462 4.57 -28.71 -26.71
N CYS A 463 4.88 -29.70 -25.87
CA CYS A 463 5.52 -30.96 -26.27
C CYS A 463 4.54 -31.83 -27.07
N SER A 464 5.02 -32.45 -28.15
CA SER A 464 4.23 -33.37 -28.97
C SER A 464 4.68 -34.83 -28.86
N ASN A 465 5.91 -35.08 -28.40
CA ASN A 465 6.53 -36.41 -28.32
C ASN A 465 7.16 -36.64 -26.93
N GLU A 466 7.36 -37.90 -26.55
CA GLU A 466 7.94 -38.28 -25.24
C GLU A 466 9.36 -37.72 -25.03
N GLU A 467 10.19 -37.68 -26.07
CA GLU A 467 11.54 -37.11 -26.02
C GLU A 467 11.56 -35.62 -25.65
N GLN A 468 10.64 -34.84 -26.23
CA GLN A 468 10.49 -33.41 -25.90
C GLN A 468 10.01 -33.24 -24.45
N MET A 469 9.12 -34.13 -24.00
CA MET A 469 8.61 -34.13 -22.63
C MET A 469 9.73 -34.44 -21.63
N GLU A 470 10.61 -35.38 -21.95
CA GLU A 470 11.77 -35.73 -21.12
C GLU A 470 12.80 -34.59 -21.07
N GLN A 471 13.05 -33.92 -22.19
CA GLN A 471 13.92 -32.75 -22.25
C GLN A 471 13.41 -31.61 -21.35
N VAL A 472 12.14 -31.22 -21.50
CA VAL A 472 11.53 -30.17 -20.66
C VAL A 472 11.49 -30.60 -19.19
N THR A 473 11.17 -31.86 -18.89
CA THR A 473 11.17 -32.37 -17.52
C THR A 473 12.56 -32.29 -16.88
N THR A 474 13.61 -32.54 -17.65
CA THR A 474 15.00 -32.42 -17.19
C THR A 474 15.36 -30.96 -16.87
N ILE A 475 14.97 -30.03 -17.75
CA ILE A 475 15.13 -28.58 -17.53
C ILE A 475 14.37 -28.13 -16.26
N VAL A 476 13.13 -28.58 -16.08
CA VAL A 476 12.32 -28.23 -14.90
C VAL A 476 12.93 -28.81 -13.60
N ARG A 477 13.53 -30.01 -13.67
CA ARG A 477 14.22 -30.61 -12.52
C ARG A 477 15.52 -29.89 -12.16
N SER A 478 16.30 -29.43 -13.13
CA SER A 478 17.51 -28.63 -12.85
C SER A 478 17.16 -27.31 -12.17
N MET A 479 16.07 -26.65 -12.60
CA MET A 479 15.56 -25.43 -11.96
C MET A 479 15.22 -25.63 -10.47
N HIS A 480 14.55 -26.73 -10.12
CA HIS A 480 14.21 -27.04 -8.72
C HIS A 480 15.45 -27.31 -7.86
N LYS A 481 16.52 -27.83 -8.48
CA LYS A 481 17.79 -28.08 -7.80
C LYS A 481 18.50 -26.77 -7.49
N GLU A 482 18.59 -25.84 -8.44
CA GLU A 482 19.20 -24.51 -8.26
C GLU A 482 18.42 -23.63 -7.27
N ALA A 483 17.08 -23.67 -7.31
CA ALA A 483 16.24 -22.95 -6.36
C ALA A 483 16.44 -23.44 -4.91
N ARG A 484 16.68 -24.73 -4.70
CA ARG A 484 17.00 -25.29 -3.36
C ARG A 484 18.39 -24.87 -2.88
N THR A 485 19.35 -24.69 -3.77
CA THR A 485 20.71 -24.24 -3.39
C THR A 485 20.73 -22.76 -3.00
N MET A 486 19.90 -21.91 -3.61
CA MET A 486 19.79 -20.48 -3.26
C MET A 486 19.04 -20.21 -1.95
N LEU A 487 18.12 -21.09 -1.53
CA LEU A 487 17.37 -20.95 -0.27
C LEU A 487 18.15 -21.39 0.99
N HIS A 488 19.38 -21.88 0.83
CA HIS A 488 20.24 -22.36 1.91
C HIS A 488 21.42 -21.43 2.27
N ILE A 489 21.35 -20.14 1.93
CA ILE A 489 22.36 -19.13 2.33
C ILE A 489 21.74 -18.05 3.20
#